data_AF-A0AAV6YQ31-F1
#
_entry.id   AF-A0AAV6YQ31-F1
#
_cell.length_a   1.000
_cell.length_b   1.000
_cell.length_c   1.000
_cell.angle_alpha   90.00
_cell.angle_beta   90.00
_cell.angle_gamma   90.00
#
_symmetry.space_group_name_H-M   'P 1'
#
loop_
_entity.id
_entity.type
_entity.pdbx_description
1 polymer ?
#
loop_
_entity_poly.entity_id
_entity_poly.type
_entity_poly.pdbx_seq_one_letter_code
_entity_poly.pdbx_strand_id
1 'polypeptide(L)'
;QAQAAADRIGYPVLVRSAYALGGLGSGFANTKEELTALVSQAFAHTTQVLVDKSLKGWKEIEYEVVRDAYNNCVTVCNMENVDPLGIHTGESIVVAPSQTLNDREYNLLRNTAIKVIQHLGIVGECNIQYALNPESEQYYIIEVNARLSRSSALASKATGYPLAYVAAKLALGIPLPVLRNSVTNSTTANFEPSLDYCVVKVPRWDLSKFLRVSTKIGSSMKSVGEVMSVGRSFEEAFQKALRMVDENCVGFDHTVKAASDEELATPTDKRIFVLAAALRAGYDIERLYDLTKIDRWFLHKMKNITDHLAVLETYQDESTMPRSVLCRAKQLGFSDKQIAQAVQR
;
A
#
# COMPACT_ATOMS: atom_id res chain seq x y z
N GLN A 1 -19.07 -7.36 26.58
CA GLN A 1 -17.59 -7.30 26.67
C GLN A 1 -17.00 -6.28 25.70
N ALA A 2 -17.27 -6.37 24.38
CA ALA A 2 -16.74 -5.41 23.40
C ALA A 2 -17.04 -3.93 23.73
N GLN A 3 -18.29 -3.61 24.11
CA GLN A 3 -18.67 -2.25 24.53
C GLN A 3 -17.84 -1.74 25.72
N ALA A 4 -17.65 -2.56 26.76
CA ALA A 4 -16.83 -2.18 27.91
C ALA A 4 -15.35 -1.98 27.56
N ALA A 5 -14.82 -2.75 26.60
CA ALA A 5 -13.47 -2.54 26.09
C ALA A 5 -13.35 -1.20 25.33
N ALA A 6 -14.34 -0.88 24.48
CA ALA A 6 -14.37 0.38 23.75
C ALA A 6 -14.54 1.59 24.66
N ASP A 7 -15.39 1.51 25.68
CA ASP A 7 -15.57 2.59 26.67
C ASP A 7 -14.26 2.86 27.46
N ARG A 8 -13.45 1.82 27.69
CA ARG A 8 -12.12 1.95 28.33
C ARG A 8 -11.06 2.54 27.41
N ILE A 9 -11.10 2.20 26.12
CA ILE A 9 -10.14 2.67 25.12
C ILE A 9 -10.47 4.11 24.66
N GLY A 10 -11.74 4.44 24.59
CA GLY A 10 -12.28 5.65 23.97
C GLY A 10 -12.52 5.47 22.47
N TYR A 11 -13.63 6.01 21.98
CA TYR A 11 -13.94 6.04 20.55
C TYR A 11 -13.11 7.12 19.81
N PRO A 12 -12.79 6.93 18.51
CA PRO A 12 -13.14 5.78 17.68
C PRO A 12 -12.25 4.54 17.94
N VAL A 13 -12.82 3.35 17.74
CA VAL A 13 -12.15 2.05 17.89
C VAL A 13 -12.16 1.25 16.60
N LEU A 14 -11.18 0.36 16.45
CA LEU A 14 -11.09 -0.63 15.37
C LEU A 14 -11.49 -2.00 15.92
N VAL A 15 -12.41 -2.68 15.24
CA VAL A 15 -12.78 -4.07 15.52
C VAL A 15 -12.11 -4.98 14.51
N ARG A 16 -11.51 -6.08 14.98
CA ARG A 16 -10.90 -7.12 14.13
C ARG A 16 -11.37 -8.51 14.56
N SER A 17 -11.77 -9.35 13.61
CA SER A 17 -12.14 -10.75 13.87
C SER A 17 -10.91 -11.61 14.11
N ALA A 18 -10.94 -12.49 15.11
CA ALA A 18 -9.92 -13.51 15.28
C ALA A 18 -10.04 -14.59 14.20
N TYR A 19 -8.90 -15.20 13.82
CA TYR A 19 -8.80 -16.27 12.80
C TYR A 19 -9.38 -15.91 11.43
N ALA A 20 -9.35 -14.62 11.08
CA ALA A 20 -9.79 -14.09 9.79
C ALA A 20 -8.62 -13.42 9.06
N LEU A 21 -8.75 -13.28 7.74
CA LEU A 21 -7.79 -12.57 6.89
C LEU A 21 -8.55 -11.70 5.89
N GLY A 22 -7.89 -10.68 5.34
CA GLY A 22 -8.55 -9.71 4.44
C GLY A 22 -9.54 -8.78 5.15
N GLY A 23 -9.46 -8.70 6.48
CA GLY A 23 -10.33 -7.86 7.29
C GLY A 23 -11.79 -8.32 7.37
N LEU A 24 -12.08 -9.61 7.18
CA LEU A 24 -13.44 -10.15 7.31
C LEU A 24 -14.03 -9.82 8.70
N GLY A 25 -15.17 -9.12 8.72
CA GLY A 25 -15.82 -8.67 9.96
C GLY A 25 -15.07 -7.56 10.71
N SER A 26 -14.06 -6.94 10.09
CA SER A 26 -13.37 -5.76 10.65
C SER A 26 -14.09 -4.47 10.27
N GLY A 27 -13.94 -3.44 11.11
CA GLY A 27 -14.46 -2.11 10.83
C GLY A 27 -14.17 -1.10 11.94
N PHE A 28 -14.36 0.18 11.62
CA PHE A 28 -14.23 1.27 12.58
C PHE A 28 -15.60 1.60 13.17
N ALA A 29 -15.63 1.81 14.49
CA ALA A 29 -16.79 2.32 15.20
C ALA A 29 -16.43 3.66 15.86
N ASN A 30 -17.21 4.69 15.57
CA ASN A 30 -17.14 6.00 16.22
C ASN A 30 -18.13 6.09 17.39
N THR A 31 -19.15 5.23 17.40
CA THR A 31 -20.15 5.18 18.46
C THR A 31 -20.40 3.75 18.94
N LYS A 32 -21.09 3.65 20.08
CA LYS A 32 -21.49 2.38 20.67
C LYS A 32 -22.46 1.59 19.78
N GLU A 33 -23.32 2.29 19.06
CA GLU A 33 -24.29 1.72 18.12
C GLU A 33 -23.57 1.11 16.93
N GLU A 34 -22.62 1.85 16.33
CA GLU A 34 -21.76 1.35 15.24
C GLU A 34 -20.96 0.12 15.69
N LEU A 35 -20.37 0.16 16.88
CA LEU A 35 -19.65 -0.99 17.45
C LEU A 35 -20.54 -2.22 17.58
N THR A 36 -21.76 -2.03 18.09
CA THR A 36 -22.71 -3.13 18.31
C THR A 36 -23.12 -3.77 16.99
N ALA A 37 -23.39 -2.97 15.95
CA ALA A 37 -23.71 -3.47 14.62
C ALA A 37 -22.54 -4.28 14.03
N LEU A 38 -21.31 -3.73 14.09
CA LEU A 38 -20.12 -4.38 13.55
C LEU A 38 -19.80 -5.70 14.24
N VAL A 39 -19.77 -5.69 15.59
CA VAL A 39 -19.45 -6.88 16.38
C VAL A 39 -20.52 -7.97 16.20
N SER A 40 -21.81 -7.59 16.09
CA SER A 40 -22.88 -8.56 15.83
C SER A 40 -22.71 -9.27 14.50
N GLN A 41 -22.27 -8.56 13.45
CA GLN A 41 -21.97 -9.15 12.15
C GLN A 41 -20.72 -10.04 12.22
N ALA A 42 -19.66 -9.58 12.90
CA ALA A 42 -18.42 -10.35 13.06
C ALA A 42 -18.67 -11.69 13.76
N PHE A 43 -19.51 -11.71 14.80
CA PHE A 43 -19.84 -12.93 15.55
C PHE A 43 -20.65 -13.98 14.76
N ALA A 44 -21.15 -13.65 13.56
CA ALA A 44 -21.69 -14.65 12.65
C ALA A 44 -20.59 -15.57 12.06
N HIS A 45 -19.33 -15.14 12.11
CA HIS A 45 -18.19 -15.81 11.46
C HIS A 45 -17.06 -16.19 12.42
N THR A 46 -16.96 -15.56 13.60
CA THR A 46 -15.94 -15.84 14.61
C THR A 46 -16.52 -15.83 16.01
N THR A 47 -15.85 -16.43 16.98
CA THR A 47 -16.24 -16.39 18.41
C THR A 47 -15.49 -15.31 19.19
N GLN A 48 -14.50 -14.67 18.56
CA GLN A 48 -13.64 -13.69 19.22
C GLN A 48 -13.39 -12.49 18.29
N VAL A 49 -13.53 -11.30 18.86
CA VAL A 49 -13.11 -10.04 18.24
C VAL A 49 -12.12 -9.31 19.14
N LEU A 50 -11.19 -8.60 18.53
CA LEU A 50 -10.29 -7.66 19.18
C LEU A 50 -10.83 -6.24 18.97
N VAL A 51 -10.82 -5.43 20.03
CA VAL A 51 -11.22 -4.01 20.00
C VAL A 51 -9.98 -3.19 20.34
N ASP A 52 -9.52 -2.40 19.38
CA ASP A 52 -8.29 -1.61 19.47
C ASP A 52 -8.56 -0.11 19.35
N LYS A 53 -7.62 0.71 19.83
CA LYS A 53 -7.62 2.14 19.58
C LYS A 53 -7.53 2.41 18.07
N SER A 54 -8.35 3.31 17.55
CA SER A 54 -8.20 3.75 16.16
C SER A 54 -6.88 4.49 15.98
N LEU A 55 -6.07 4.00 15.05
CA LEU A 55 -4.85 4.65 14.56
C LEU A 55 -5.07 5.18 13.13
N LYS A 56 -6.33 5.46 12.76
CA LYS A 56 -6.70 5.87 11.41
C LYS A 56 -5.89 7.10 10.98
N GLY A 57 -5.33 7.06 9.77
CA GLY A 57 -4.51 8.13 9.23
C GLY A 57 -3.01 8.00 9.53
N TRP A 58 -2.58 7.03 10.34
CA TRP A 58 -1.14 6.74 10.53
C TRP A 58 -0.57 6.05 9.28
N LYS A 59 0.76 6.11 9.12
CA LYS A 59 1.45 5.38 8.05
C LYS A 59 1.33 3.89 8.31
N GLU A 60 1.03 3.11 7.27
CA GLU A 60 0.98 1.65 7.36
C GLU A 60 2.17 1.04 6.62
N ILE A 61 3.02 0.33 7.37
CA ILE A 61 4.31 -0.20 6.89
C ILE A 61 4.31 -1.72 7.08
N GLU A 62 4.78 -2.45 6.07
CA GLU A 62 4.87 -3.91 6.09
C GLU A 62 6.31 -4.37 5.88
N TYR A 63 6.70 -5.47 6.53
CA TYR A 63 7.98 -6.14 6.31
C TYR A 63 7.76 -7.63 6.05
N GLU A 64 8.42 -8.13 5.01
CA GLU A 64 8.56 -9.57 4.77
C GLU A 64 9.84 -10.06 5.43
N VAL A 65 9.69 -10.97 6.39
CA VAL A 65 10.79 -11.45 7.24
C VAL A 65 11.00 -12.94 6.98
N VAL A 66 12.26 -13.31 6.83
CA VAL A 66 12.67 -14.72 6.67
C VAL A 66 13.60 -15.08 7.80
N ARG A 67 13.31 -16.19 8.48
CA ARG A 67 14.11 -16.71 9.59
C ARG A 67 14.36 -18.21 9.44
N ASP A 68 15.61 -18.63 9.58
CA ASP A 68 15.95 -20.06 9.59
C ASP A 68 16.03 -20.65 11.02
N ALA A 69 16.19 -21.97 11.10
CA ALA A 69 16.28 -22.70 12.36
C ALA A 69 17.56 -22.38 13.17
N TYR A 70 18.54 -21.69 12.57
CA TYR A 70 19.82 -21.32 13.16
C TYR A 70 19.86 -19.85 13.57
N ASN A 71 18.68 -19.21 13.60
CA ASN A 71 18.45 -17.84 14.02
C ASN A 71 19.05 -16.76 13.09
N ASN A 72 19.43 -17.11 11.85
CA ASN A 72 19.63 -16.10 10.82
C ASN A 72 18.27 -15.51 10.46
N CYS A 73 18.15 -14.19 10.48
CA CYS A 73 16.88 -13.49 10.29
C CYS A 73 17.12 -12.23 9.45
N VAL A 74 16.43 -12.12 8.33
CA VAL A 74 16.59 -11.03 7.35
C VAL A 74 15.23 -10.44 6.98
N THR A 75 15.20 -9.13 6.73
CA THR A 75 14.02 -8.46 6.18
C THR A 75 14.15 -8.31 4.67
N VAL A 76 13.46 -9.15 3.92
CA VAL A 76 13.63 -9.27 2.46
C VAL A 76 13.04 -8.10 1.70
N CYS A 77 11.91 -7.56 2.18
CA CYS A 77 11.25 -6.43 1.54
C CYS A 77 10.52 -5.61 2.60
N ASN A 78 10.63 -4.29 2.51
CA ASN A 78 9.77 -3.35 3.23
C ASN A 78 8.84 -2.66 2.24
N MET A 79 7.60 -2.48 2.65
CA MET A 79 6.54 -1.88 1.84
C MET A 79 5.89 -0.74 2.62
N GLU A 80 5.55 0.33 1.90
CA GLU A 80 4.83 1.47 2.45
C GLU A 80 3.50 1.62 1.73
N ASN A 81 2.42 1.71 2.50
CA ASN A 81 1.10 1.95 1.97
C ASN A 81 0.97 3.45 1.68
N VAL A 82 0.57 3.80 0.46
CA VAL A 82 0.25 5.18 0.06
C VAL A 82 -1.06 5.60 0.73
N ASP A 83 -2.05 4.71 0.71
CA ASP A 83 -3.27 4.85 1.49
C ASP A 83 -2.95 4.63 2.98
N PRO A 84 -3.39 5.52 3.88
CA PRO A 84 -3.06 5.43 5.29
C PRO A 84 -3.86 4.32 5.99
N LEU A 85 -3.43 4.01 7.22
CA LEU A 85 -4.09 3.01 8.06
C LEU A 85 -5.60 3.29 8.16
N GLY A 86 -6.35 2.21 7.97
CA GLY A 86 -7.81 2.19 7.94
C GLY A 86 -8.39 1.79 6.60
N ILE A 87 -7.53 1.73 5.57
CA ILE A 87 -7.76 1.02 4.33
C ILE A 87 -6.87 -0.23 4.38
N HIS A 88 -7.44 -1.42 4.21
CA HIS A 88 -6.69 -2.67 4.29
C HIS A 88 -5.56 -2.69 3.26
N THR A 89 -4.38 -3.24 3.58
CA THR A 89 -3.23 -3.29 2.63
C THR A 89 -3.55 -3.94 1.27
N GLY A 90 -4.56 -4.81 1.26
CA GLY A 90 -5.17 -5.40 0.06
C GLY A 90 -5.92 -4.39 -0.82
N GLU A 91 -6.60 -3.42 -0.21
CA GLU A 91 -7.30 -2.29 -0.83
C GLU A 91 -6.40 -1.07 -1.06
N SER A 92 -5.19 -1.06 -0.48
CA SER A 92 -4.28 0.09 -0.57
C SER A 92 -3.42 0.05 -1.82
N ILE A 93 -3.05 1.23 -2.32
CA ILE A 93 -1.87 1.39 -3.18
C ILE A 93 -0.64 1.23 -2.30
N VAL A 94 0.32 0.40 -2.74
CA VAL A 94 1.50 0.04 -1.94
C VAL A 94 2.76 0.22 -2.78
N VAL A 95 3.83 0.72 -2.16
CA VAL A 95 5.13 0.90 -2.80
C VAL A 95 6.22 0.06 -2.14
N ALA A 96 7.19 -0.38 -2.92
CA ALA A 96 8.41 -1.03 -2.44
C ALA A 96 9.64 -0.42 -3.14
N PRO A 97 10.71 -0.04 -2.41
CA PRO A 97 10.79 -0.01 -0.94
C PRO A 97 9.97 1.15 -0.34
N SER A 98 9.89 1.26 1.00
CA SER A 98 9.36 2.47 1.66
C SER A 98 10.11 3.72 1.22
N GLN A 99 9.41 4.85 1.09
CA GLN A 99 9.90 6.11 0.53
C GLN A 99 10.03 7.22 1.57
N THR A 100 9.24 7.19 2.65
CA THR A 100 9.13 8.33 3.58
C THR A 100 9.65 8.01 4.99
N LEU A 101 10.26 6.85 5.17
CA LEU A 101 10.96 6.50 6.41
C LEU A 101 12.36 7.10 6.39
N ASN A 102 12.76 7.74 7.49
CA ASN A 102 14.16 8.01 7.71
C ASN A 102 14.91 6.73 8.17
N ASP A 103 16.25 6.75 8.13
CA ASP A 103 17.07 5.59 8.47
C ASP A 103 16.83 5.07 9.90
N ARG A 104 16.54 5.98 10.85
CA ARG A 104 16.26 5.61 12.23
C ARG A 104 14.93 4.88 12.37
N GLU A 105 13.88 5.39 11.72
CA GLU A 105 12.56 4.74 11.67
C GLU A 105 12.66 3.37 10.97
N TYR A 106 13.36 3.29 9.84
CA TYR A 106 13.60 2.04 9.12
C TYR A 106 14.27 1.01 10.03
N ASN A 107 15.39 1.36 10.65
CA ASN A 107 16.12 0.45 11.52
C ASN A 107 15.35 0.10 12.80
N LEU A 108 14.54 1.02 13.33
CA LEU A 108 13.65 0.76 14.47
C LEU A 108 12.63 -0.34 14.13
N LEU A 109 11.93 -0.20 13.01
CA LEU A 109 10.92 -1.17 12.57
C LEU A 109 11.56 -2.50 12.15
N ARG A 110 12.67 -2.46 11.42
CA ARG A 110 13.46 -3.65 11.03
C ARG A 110 13.92 -4.46 12.24
N ASN A 111 14.55 -3.81 13.23
CA ASN A 111 15.03 -4.48 14.43
C ASN A 111 13.87 -5.04 15.27
N THR A 112 12.75 -4.34 15.30
CA THR A 112 11.54 -4.80 15.98
C THR A 112 10.98 -6.05 15.29
N ALA A 113 10.94 -6.07 13.95
CA ALA A 113 10.49 -7.21 13.17
C ALA A 113 11.30 -8.45 13.54
N ILE A 114 12.63 -8.36 13.47
CA ILE A 114 13.54 -9.45 13.80
C ILE A 114 13.28 -9.97 15.22
N LYS A 115 13.19 -9.08 16.22
CA LYS A 115 12.94 -9.46 17.62
C LYS A 115 11.60 -10.17 17.81
N VAL A 116 10.53 -9.66 17.18
CA VAL A 116 9.19 -10.26 17.28
C VAL A 116 9.17 -11.65 16.64
N ILE A 117 9.71 -11.79 15.43
CA ILE A 117 9.73 -13.08 14.72
C ILE A 117 10.58 -14.12 15.46
N GLN A 118 11.71 -13.71 16.04
CA GLN A 118 12.52 -14.56 16.92
C GLN A 118 11.76 -14.98 18.17
N HIS A 119 11.07 -14.05 18.83
CA HIS A 119 10.29 -14.32 20.03
C HIS A 119 9.12 -15.29 19.77
N LEU A 120 8.44 -15.14 18.64
CA LEU A 120 7.36 -16.03 18.21
C LEU A 120 7.86 -17.41 17.74
N GLY A 121 9.17 -17.59 17.57
CA GLY A 121 9.77 -18.87 17.18
C GLY A 121 9.50 -19.27 15.72
N ILE A 122 9.14 -18.32 14.86
CA ILE A 122 8.80 -18.61 13.45
C ILE A 122 10.07 -19.06 12.71
N VAL A 123 9.93 -20.15 11.93
CA VAL A 123 10.94 -20.66 11.00
C VAL A 123 10.30 -20.76 9.62
N GLY A 124 10.90 -20.12 8.63
CA GLY A 124 10.32 -19.92 7.30
C GLY A 124 10.16 -18.43 7.02
N GLU A 125 8.99 -18.05 6.51
CA GLU A 125 8.67 -16.67 6.12
C GLU A 125 7.40 -16.20 6.83
N CYS A 126 7.34 -14.89 7.06
CA CYS A 126 6.16 -14.22 7.59
C CYS A 126 6.13 -12.73 7.20
N ASN A 127 4.93 -12.17 7.22
CA ASN A 127 4.68 -10.74 7.08
C ASN A 127 4.37 -10.11 8.45
N ILE A 128 4.93 -8.94 8.74
CA ILE A 128 4.61 -8.14 9.92
C ILE A 128 4.19 -6.73 9.51
N GLN A 129 3.16 -6.21 10.16
CA GLN A 129 2.56 -4.91 9.85
C GLN A 129 2.66 -3.93 11.01
N TYR A 130 2.90 -2.66 10.69
CA TYR A 130 3.06 -1.57 11.63
C TYR A 130 2.16 -0.39 11.28
N ALA A 131 1.67 0.29 12.32
CA ALA A 131 1.21 1.67 12.20
C ALA A 131 2.29 2.59 12.79
N LEU A 132 2.80 3.53 11.99
CA LEU A 132 3.80 4.53 12.38
C LEU A 132 3.18 5.93 12.39
N ASN A 133 3.37 6.67 13.48
CA ASN A 133 2.90 8.04 13.59
C ASN A 133 3.65 8.94 12.60
N PRO A 134 2.97 9.75 11.77
CA PRO A 134 3.64 10.65 10.83
C PRO A 134 4.41 11.80 11.50
N GLU A 135 4.15 12.09 12.76
CA GLU A 135 4.72 13.23 13.50
C GLU A 135 5.72 12.81 14.60
N SER A 136 5.91 11.51 14.82
CA SER A 136 6.85 11.00 15.83
C SER A 136 7.28 9.56 15.54
N GLU A 137 8.30 9.07 16.24
CA GLU A 137 8.73 7.65 16.15
C GLU A 137 7.80 6.67 16.88
N GLN A 138 6.64 7.12 17.33
CA GLN A 138 5.66 6.24 17.96
C GLN A 138 5.11 5.27 16.92
N TYR A 139 5.20 3.97 17.20
CA TYR A 139 4.65 2.93 16.34
C TYR A 139 3.92 1.87 17.16
N TYR A 140 3.06 1.12 16.47
CA TYR A 140 2.37 -0.06 17.00
C TYR A 140 2.53 -1.22 16.03
N ILE A 141 2.74 -2.42 16.56
CA ILE A 141 2.64 -3.67 15.79
C ILE A 141 1.15 -3.99 15.64
N ILE A 142 0.70 -4.17 14.40
CA ILE A 142 -0.71 -4.43 14.10
C ILE A 142 -0.99 -5.92 14.12
N GLU A 143 -0.23 -6.69 13.34
CA GLU A 143 -0.31 -8.15 13.28
C GLU A 143 0.95 -8.78 12.70
N VAL A 144 1.07 -10.09 12.89
CA VAL A 144 2.06 -10.96 12.24
C VAL A 144 1.32 -12.10 11.57
N ASN A 145 1.53 -12.25 10.27
CA ASN A 145 1.04 -13.37 9.47
C ASN A 145 2.16 -14.42 9.35
N ALA A 146 2.13 -15.45 10.19
CA ALA A 146 3.14 -16.53 10.23
C ALA A 146 2.99 -17.54 9.06
N ARG A 147 2.95 -17.04 7.83
CA ARG A 147 2.77 -17.78 6.58
C ARG A 147 3.06 -16.88 5.39
N LEU A 148 3.19 -17.50 4.22
CA LEU A 148 3.13 -16.79 2.94
C LEU A 148 1.81 -16.03 2.79
N SER A 149 1.93 -14.83 2.22
CA SER A 149 0.85 -13.89 2.02
C SER A 149 0.83 -13.32 0.60
N ARG A 150 -0.20 -12.53 0.30
CA ARG A 150 -0.25 -11.71 -0.92
C ARG A 150 0.93 -10.74 -0.96
N SER A 151 1.28 -10.14 0.19
CA SER A 151 2.44 -9.26 0.35
C SER A 151 3.76 -10.00 0.09
N SER A 152 3.88 -11.28 0.49
CA SER A 152 5.05 -12.12 0.18
C SER A 152 5.19 -12.41 -1.32
N ALA A 153 4.07 -12.63 -2.02
CA ALA A 153 4.08 -12.79 -3.48
C ALA A 153 4.52 -11.49 -4.17
N LEU A 154 3.97 -10.35 -3.77
CA LEU A 154 4.36 -9.02 -4.24
C LEU A 154 5.85 -8.77 -4.01
N ALA A 155 6.35 -8.99 -2.79
CA ALA A 155 7.74 -8.81 -2.42
C ALA A 155 8.69 -9.73 -3.22
N SER A 156 8.29 -10.97 -3.48
CA SER A 156 9.09 -11.89 -4.31
C SER A 156 9.24 -11.37 -5.74
N LYS A 157 8.18 -10.75 -6.28
CA LYS A 157 8.20 -10.13 -7.61
C LYS A 157 8.95 -8.80 -7.62
N ALA A 158 8.82 -8.01 -6.56
CA ALA A 158 9.51 -6.75 -6.41
C ALA A 158 11.02 -6.92 -6.30
N THR A 159 11.49 -7.89 -5.51
CA THR A 159 12.91 -8.05 -5.18
C THR A 159 13.64 -9.09 -6.04
N GLY A 160 12.90 -9.97 -6.72
CA GLY A 160 13.46 -11.17 -7.35
C GLY A 160 13.85 -12.27 -6.34
N TYR A 161 13.60 -12.08 -5.04
CA TYR A 161 13.88 -13.06 -3.99
C TYR A 161 12.72 -14.05 -3.86
N PRO A 162 12.89 -15.36 -4.13
CA PRO A 162 11.77 -16.30 -4.16
C PRO A 162 11.37 -16.78 -2.75
N LEU A 163 10.61 -15.95 -2.02
CA LEU A 163 10.27 -16.18 -0.60
C LEU A 163 9.68 -17.56 -0.34
N ALA A 164 8.71 -18.00 -1.15
CA ALA A 164 8.07 -19.32 -0.99
C ALA A 164 9.06 -20.49 -1.17
N TYR A 165 9.97 -20.39 -2.13
CA TYR A 165 11.01 -21.39 -2.36
C TYR A 165 11.98 -21.46 -1.17
N VAL A 166 12.44 -20.30 -0.71
CA VAL A 166 13.35 -20.22 0.43
C VAL A 166 12.68 -20.77 1.68
N ALA A 167 11.47 -20.31 2.02
CA ALA A 167 10.72 -20.78 3.18
C ALA A 167 10.54 -22.31 3.19
N ALA A 168 10.21 -22.91 2.03
CA ALA A 168 10.11 -24.36 1.89
C ALA A 168 11.43 -25.10 2.17
N LYS A 169 12.57 -24.52 1.77
CA LYS A 169 13.89 -25.08 2.09
C LYS A 169 14.26 -24.92 3.56
N LEU A 170 13.91 -23.79 4.18
CA LEU A 170 14.12 -23.57 5.62
C LEU A 170 13.33 -24.58 6.46
N ALA A 171 12.11 -24.93 6.03
CA ALA A 171 11.30 -25.96 6.67
C ALA A 171 11.94 -27.37 6.63
N LEU A 172 12.87 -27.60 5.71
CA LEU A 172 13.69 -28.83 5.64
C LEU A 172 14.99 -28.72 6.46
N GLY A 173 15.17 -27.67 7.26
CA GLY A 173 16.35 -27.45 8.08
C GLY A 173 17.58 -26.93 7.32
N ILE A 174 17.41 -26.50 6.06
CA ILE A 174 18.50 -25.93 5.26
C ILE A 174 18.70 -24.46 5.68
N PRO A 175 19.91 -24.04 6.08
CA PRO A 175 20.16 -22.66 6.55
C PRO A 175 20.27 -21.65 5.40
N LEU A 176 19.95 -20.38 5.67
CA LEU A 176 20.01 -19.28 4.68
C LEU A 176 21.39 -19.13 4.01
N PRO A 177 22.54 -19.21 4.73
CA PRO A 177 23.87 -19.12 4.12
C PRO A 177 24.21 -20.23 3.12
N VAL A 178 23.50 -21.37 3.14
CA VAL A 178 23.76 -22.49 2.22
C VAL A 178 22.90 -22.38 0.95
N LEU A 179 21.73 -21.76 1.05
CA LEU A 179 20.86 -21.54 -0.09
C LEU A 179 21.48 -20.52 -1.04
N ARG A 180 21.52 -20.85 -2.34
CA ARG A 180 22.02 -19.96 -3.38
C ARG A 180 20.95 -18.96 -3.82
N ASN A 181 21.37 -17.72 -4.08
CA ASN A 181 20.52 -16.74 -4.73
C ASN A 181 20.40 -17.08 -6.23
N SER A 182 19.19 -17.43 -6.67
CA SER A 182 18.92 -17.84 -8.07
C SER A 182 19.07 -16.72 -9.10
N VAL A 183 19.08 -15.45 -8.67
CA VAL A 183 19.21 -14.30 -9.58
C VAL A 183 20.69 -14.01 -9.87
N THR A 184 21.53 -13.95 -8.85
CA THR A 184 22.96 -13.62 -9.00
C THR A 184 23.83 -14.85 -9.26
N ASN A 185 23.38 -16.04 -8.85
CA ASN A 185 24.11 -17.33 -8.87
C ASN A 185 25.48 -17.34 -8.15
N SER A 186 25.91 -16.21 -7.59
CA SER A 186 27.20 -16.03 -6.93
C SER A 186 27.07 -15.81 -5.42
N THR A 187 25.92 -15.30 -4.97
CA THR A 187 25.65 -15.04 -3.54
C THR A 187 24.70 -16.07 -2.92
N THR A 188 24.45 -15.94 -1.62
CA THR A 188 23.55 -16.81 -0.86
C THR A 188 22.19 -16.14 -0.68
N ALA A 189 21.22 -16.84 -0.10
CA ALA A 189 19.93 -16.28 0.29
C ALA A 189 19.99 -15.50 1.62
N ASN A 190 21.14 -15.48 2.32
CA ASN A 190 21.30 -14.75 3.58
C ASN A 190 21.69 -13.28 3.34
N PHE A 191 20.77 -12.50 2.78
CA PHE A 191 20.97 -11.07 2.52
C PHE A 191 19.62 -10.34 2.46
N GLU A 192 19.67 -9.02 2.54
CA GLU A 192 18.53 -8.13 2.33
C GLU A 192 18.67 -7.49 0.94
N PRO A 193 17.73 -7.73 0.00
CA PRO A 193 17.74 -7.10 -1.31
C PRO A 193 17.76 -5.57 -1.25
N SER A 194 18.48 -4.95 -2.19
CA SER A 194 18.45 -3.51 -2.43
C SER A 194 17.90 -3.26 -3.84
N LEU A 195 16.97 -2.31 -3.96
CA LEU A 195 16.26 -2.01 -5.20
C LEU A 195 16.71 -0.65 -5.75
N ASP A 196 17.10 -0.60 -7.02
CA ASP A 196 17.45 0.63 -7.75
C ASP A 196 16.28 1.17 -8.60
N TYR A 197 15.07 0.71 -8.27
CA TYR A 197 13.79 1.07 -8.86
C TYR A 197 12.70 1.12 -7.78
N CYS A 198 11.57 1.75 -8.12
CA CYS A 198 10.36 1.79 -7.33
C CYS A 198 9.33 0.83 -7.93
N VAL A 199 8.73 0.01 -7.07
CA VAL A 199 7.63 -0.88 -7.41
C VAL A 199 6.34 -0.28 -6.85
N VAL A 200 5.29 -0.23 -7.66
CA VAL A 200 3.96 0.24 -7.24
C VAL A 200 2.94 -0.84 -7.53
N LYS A 201 2.21 -1.25 -6.48
CA LYS A 201 1.03 -2.09 -6.54
C LYS A 201 -0.22 -1.22 -6.47
N VAL A 202 -1.19 -1.50 -7.34
CA VAL A 202 -2.53 -0.89 -7.30
C VAL A 202 -3.58 -2.01 -7.28
N PRO A 203 -4.59 -1.96 -6.39
CA PRO A 203 -5.68 -2.94 -6.40
C PRO A 203 -6.58 -2.77 -7.63
N ARG A 204 -7.24 -3.87 -8.01
CA ARG A 204 -8.30 -3.89 -9.02
C ARG A 204 -9.64 -4.15 -8.35
N TRP A 205 -10.62 -3.32 -8.69
CA TRP A 205 -12.00 -3.45 -8.24
C TRP A 205 -12.96 -3.62 -9.41
N ASP A 206 -14.03 -4.38 -9.16
CA ASP A 206 -15.14 -4.60 -10.10
C ASP A 206 -16.49 -4.23 -9.44
N LEU A 207 -16.51 -3.18 -8.60
CA LEU A 207 -17.67 -2.81 -7.79
C LEU A 207 -18.88 -2.34 -8.62
N SER A 208 -18.68 -1.85 -9.83
CA SER A 208 -19.76 -1.45 -10.75
C SER A 208 -20.67 -2.62 -11.14
N LYS A 209 -20.20 -3.87 -11.02
CA LYS A 209 -21.01 -5.08 -11.26
C LYS A 209 -22.01 -5.35 -10.12
N PHE A 210 -21.86 -4.70 -8.97
CA PHE A 210 -22.62 -4.97 -7.75
C PHE A 210 -23.38 -3.73 -7.26
N LEU A 211 -24.57 -3.47 -7.83
CA LEU A 211 -25.39 -2.27 -7.55
C LEU A 211 -25.73 -2.05 -6.07
N ARG A 212 -25.76 -3.12 -5.26
CA ARG A 212 -26.11 -3.06 -3.82
C ARG A 212 -24.88 -3.00 -2.91
N VAL A 213 -23.68 -2.98 -3.47
CA VAL A 213 -22.42 -2.94 -2.71
C VAL A 213 -21.88 -1.53 -2.71
N SER A 214 -21.49 -1.04 -1.53
CA SER A 214 -20.86 0.27 -1.40
C SER A 214 -19.48 0.29 -2.06
N THR A 215 -19.20 1.36 -2.81
CA THR A 215 -17.89 1.69 -3.41
C THR A 215 -16.85 2.16 -2.40
N LYS A 216 -17.26 2.44 -1.16
CA LYS A 216 -16.35 2.85 -0.08
C LYS A 216 -15.40 1.69 0.26
N ILE A 217 -14.11 1.97 0.36
CA ILE A 217 -13.09 1.01 0.77
C ILE A 217 -12.66 1.30 2.21
N GLY A 218 -12.09 0.30 2.89
CA GLY A 218 -11.75 0.39 4.30
C GLY A 218 -10.99 -0.84 4.76
N SER A 219 -11.18 -1.24 6.02
CA SER A 219 -10.44 -2.35 6.64
C SER A 219 -10.81 -3.73 6.09
N SER A 220 -11.94 -3.88 5.40
CA SER A 220 -12.37 -5.14 4.78
C SER A 220 -12.18 -5.10 3.27
N MET A 221 -11.51 -6.12 2.73
CA MET A 221 -11.18 -6.20 1.31
C MET A 221 -12.40 -6.39 0.41
N LYS A 222 -12.38 -5.72 -0.74
CA LYS A 222 -13.36 -5.81 -1.83
C LYS A 222 -12.71 -5.88 -3.22
N SER A 223 -11.42 -5.60 -3.31
CA SER A 223 -10.62 -5.78 -4.51
C SER A 223 -10.62 -7.25 -4.94
N VAL A 224 -10.64 -7.46 -6.25
CA VAL A 224 -10.72 -8.78 -6.90
C VAL A 224 -9.38 -9.22 -7.50
N GLY A 225 -8.40 -8.32 -7.48
CA GLY A 225 -7.07 -8.55 -8.00
C GLY A 225 -6.16 -7.35 -7.72
N GLU A 226 -4.96 -7.41 -8.26
CA GLU A 226 -3.96 -6.34 -8.14
C GLU A 226 -3.04 -6.36 -9.35
N VAL A 227 -2.44 -5.21 -9.62
CA VAL A 227 -1.40 -5.05 -10.63
C VAL A 227 -0.13 -4.54 -9.97
N MET A 228 1.01 -4.88 -10.56
CA MET A 228 2.32 -4.43 -10.10
C MET A 228 3.09 -3.85 -11.28
N SER A 229 3.69 -2.70 -11.06
CA SER A 229 4.55 -2.05 -12.05
C SER A 229 5.89 -1.67 -11.43
N VAL A 230 6.91 -1.55 -12.29
CA VAL A 230 8.26 -1.15 -11.91
C VAL A 230 8.65 0.09 -12.71
N GLY A 231 9.28 1.08 -12.07
CA GLY A 231 9.79 2.29 -12.70
C GLY A 231 10.99 2.84 -11.93
N ARG A 232 11.79 3.72 -12.55
CA ARG A 232 12.94 4.35 -11.89
C ARG A 232 12.55 5.55 -11.02
N SER A 233 11.29 5.94 -11.05
CA SER A 233 10.68 6.94 -10.20
C SER A 233 9.30 6.47 -9.74
N PHE A 234 8.78 7.06 -8.66
CA PHE A 234 7.40 6.80 -8.24
C PHE A 234 6.43 7.19 -9.35
N GLU A 235 6.59 8.36 -9.96
CA GLU A 235 5.70 8.85 -11.01
C GLU A 235 5.60 7.87 -12.19
N GLU A 236 6.74 7.34 -12.63
CA GLU A 236 6.80 6.36 -13.72
C GLU A 236 6.06 5.07 -13.37
N ALA A 237 6.40 4.46 -12.23
CA ALA A 237 5.78 3.22 -11.78
C ALA A 237 4.28 3.44 -11.55
N PHE A 238 3.91 4.49 -10.83
CA PHE A 238 2.53 4.81 -10.49
C PHE A 238 1.65 4.97 -11.74
N GLN A 239 2.07 5.72 -12.75
CA GLN A 239 1.29 5.84 -13.99
C GLN A 239 1.20 4.53 -14.78
N LYS A 240 2.27 3.71 -14.78
CA LYS A 240 2.23 2.37 -15.39
C LYS A 240 1.24 1.46 -14.67
N ALA A 241 1.23 1.46 -13.33
CA ALA A 241 0.29 0.67 -12.54
C ALA A 241 -1.15 1.06 -12.84
N LEU A 242 -1.47 2.36 -12.85
CA LEU A 242 -2.84 2.83 -13.14
C LEU A 242 -3.36 2.33 -14.50
N ARG A 243 -2.51 2.31 -15.53
CA ARG A 243 -2.85 1.75 -16.85
C ARG A 243 -3.07 0.25 -16.85
N MET A 244 -2.40 -0.48 -15.96
CA MET A 244 -2.59 -1.93 -15.86
C MET A 244 -3.92 -2.29 -15.20
N VAL A 245 -4.52 -1.39 -14.40
CA VAL A 245 -5.78 -1.65 -13.68
C VAL A 245 -6.97 -1.74 -14.62
N ASP A 246 -7.04 -0.92 -15.67
CA ASP A 246 -8.17 -0.87 -16.59
C ASP A 246 -7.71 -0.40 -17.97
N GLU A 247 -8.18 -1.06 -19.03
CA GLU A 247 -7.83 -0.72 -20.41
C GLU A 247 -8.22 0.71 -20.80
N ASN A 248 -9.25 1.26 -20.15
CA ASN A 248 -9.69 2.64 -20.38
C ASN A 248 -8.92 3.65 -19.54
N CYS A 249 -8.18 3.21 -18.52
CA CYS A 249 -7.37 4.08 -17.68
C CYS A 249 -6.07 4.42 -18.43
N VAL A 250 -5.90 5.69 -18.78
CA VAL A 250 -4.71 6.14 -19.51
C VAL A 250 -3.54 6.49 -18.59
N GLY A 251 -3.78 6.63 -17.29
CA GLY A 251 -2.80 6.96 -16.25
C GLY A 251 -3.45 7.77 -15.12
N PHE A 252 -2.72 8.72 -14.53
CA PHE A 252 -3.27 9.61 -13.50
C PHE A 252 -4.12 10.71 -14.14
N ASP A 253 -5.41 10.39 -14.36
CA ASP A 253 -6.33 11.17 -15.18
C ASP A 253 -7.34 11.96 -14.33
N HIS A 254 -7.33 13.28 -14.49
CA HIS A 254 -8.20 14.22 -13.79
C HIS A 254 -9.63 14.30 -14.36
N THR A 255 -9.89 13.69 -15.51
CA THR A 255 -11.19 13.78 -16.20
C THR A 255 -12.18 12.66 -15.80
N VAL A 256 -11.69 11.62 -15.13
CA VAL A 256 -12.48 10.44 -14.75
C VAL A 256 -13.49 10.75 -13.63
N LYS A 257 -13.14 11.67 -12.72
CA LYS A 257 -13.97 12.08 -11.59
C LYS A 257 -13.84 13.59 -11.38
N ALA A 258 -14.86 14.20 -10.77
CA ALA A 258 -14.75 15.56 -10.26
C ALA A 258 -14.05 15.57 -8.91
N ALA A 259 -13.42 16.71 -8.55
CA ALA A 259 -12.90 16.92 -7.21
C ALA A 259 -14.05 16.88 -6.18
N SER A 260 -13.84 16.18 -5.07
CA SER A 260 -14.83 16.02 -4.01
C SER A 260 -14.14 15.78 -2.68
N ASP A 261 -14.32 16.71 -1.73
CA ASP A 261 -13.79 16.57 -0.36
C ASP A 261 -14.35 15.33 0.34
N GLU A 262 -15.61 14.98 0.05
CA GLU A 262 -16.25 13.79 0.63
C GLU A 262 -15.56 12.50 0.16
N GLU A 263 -15.30 12.35 -1.15
CA GLU A 263 -14.62 11.16 -1.67
C GLU A 263 -13.11 11.13 -1.34
N LEU A 264 -12.50 12.31 -1.12
CA LEU A 264 -11.12 12.39 -0.61
C LEU A 264 -11.03 11.95 0.86
N ALA A 265 -11.97 12.38 1.70
CA ALA A 265 -12.02 12.01 3.12
C ALA A 265 -12.57 10.60 3.37
N THR A 266 -13.47 10.13 2.51
CA THR A 266 -14.08 8.81 2.59
C THR A 266 -13.64 7.98 1.37
N PRO A 267 -12.58 7.16 1.51
CA PRO A 267 -11.92 6.53 0.38
C PRO A 267 -12.87 5.62 -0.40
N THR A 268 -12.79 5.69 -1.73
CA THR A 268 -13.52 4.86 -2.70
C THR A 268 -12.52 4.19 -3.66
N ASP A 269 -12.99 3.22 -4.45
CA ASP A 269 -12.21 2.58 -5.52
C ASP A 269 -11.73 3.56 -6.62
N LYS A 270 -12.25 4.80 -6.63
CA LYS A 270 -11.89 5.87 -7.57
C LYS A 270 -11.25 7.09 -6.93
N ARG A 271 -10.93 7.04 -5.62
CA ARG A 271 -10.33 8.15 -4.86
C ARG A 271 -9.11 8.76 -5.56
N ILE A 272 -8.29 7.93 -6.19
CA ILE A 272 -7.08 8.41 -6.86
C ILE A 272 -7.38 9.36 -8.03
N PHE A 273 -8.49 9.19 -8.73
CA PHE A 273 -8.91 10.08 -9.81
C PHE A 273 -9.58 11.36 -9.28
N VAL A 274 -10.26 11.27 -8.13
CA VAL A 274 -10.73 12.45 -7.40
C VAL A 274 -9.55 13.31 -6.96
N LEU A 275 -8.45 12.68 -6.54
CA LEU A 275 -7.21 13.36 -6.17
C LEU A 275 -6.53 14.01 -7.38
N ALA A 276 -6.51 13.35 -8.54
CA ALA A 276 -6.04 13.95 -9.79
C ALA A 276 -6.86 15.21 -10.16
N ALA A 277 -8.18 15.14 -10.03
CA ALA A 277 -9.08 16.27 -10.27
C ALA A 277 -8.89 17.41 -9.27
N ALA A 278 -8.67 17.10 -7.99
CA ALA A 278 -8.43 18.10 -6.95
C ALA A 278 -7.09 18.84 -7.16
N LEU A 279 -6.02 18.12 -7.49
CA LEU A 279 -4.74 18.74 -7.88
C LEU A 279 -4.91 19.64 -9.11
N ARG A 280 -5.68 19.19 -10.11
CA ARG A 280 -5.97 19.99 -11.30
C ARG A 280 -6.80 21.23 -10.99
N ALA A 281 -7.71 21.15 -10.02
CA ALA A 281 -8.50 22.28 -9.52
C ALA A 281 -7.70 23.24 -8.62
N GLY A 282 -6.41 23.00 -8.41
CA GLY A 282 -5.52 23.88 -7.64
C GLY A 282 -5.58 23.68 -6.13
N TYR A 283 -5.99 22.50 -5.65
CA TYR A 283 -5.96 22.20 -4.22
C TYR A 283 -4.50 22.15 -3.74
N ASP A 284 -4.23 22.78 -2.61
CA ASP A 284 -2.91 22.70 -1.99
C ASP A 284 -2.66 21.32 -1.34
N ILE A 285 -1.38 21.00 -1.14
CA ILE A 285 -0.94 19.70 -0.63
C ILE A 285 -1.37 19.47 0.82
N GLU A 286 -1.47 20.52 1.64
CA GLU A 286 -1.85 20.41 3.05
C GLU A 286 -3.32 20.04 3.19
N ARG A 287 -4.20 20.69 2.41
CA ARG A 287 -5.62 20.32 2.33
C ARG A 287 -5.80 18.88 1.89
N LEU A 288 -5.04 18.45 0.87
CA LEU A 288 -5.08 17.06 0.40
C LEU A 288 -4.58 16.09 1.48
N TYR A 289 -3.51 16.43 2.20
CA TYR A 289 -3.04 15.64 3.34
C TYR A 289 -4.11 15.58 4.44
N ASP A 290 -4.81 16.68 4.75
CA ASP A 290 -5.81 16.68 5.81
C ASP A 290 -7.05 15.87 5.48
N LEU A 291 -7.50 15.93 4.23
CA LEU A 291 -8.60 15.11 3.76
C LEU A 291 -8.18 13.65 3.67
N THR A 292 -6.99 13.37 3.14
CA THR A 292 -6.65 12.00 2.74
C THR A 292 -5.81 11.20 3.71
N LYS A 293 -4.98 11.91 4.48
CA LYS A 293 -3.84 11.42 5.27
C LYS A 293 -2.80 10.62 4.45
N ILE A 294 -2.81 10.74 3.12
CA ILE A 294 -1.73 10.27 2.24
C ILE A 294 -0.51 11.17 2.47
N ASP A 295 0.67 10.57 2.67
CA ASP A 295 1.89 11.34 2.94
C ASP A 295 2.17 12.40 1.86
N ARG A 296 2.58 13.59 2.31
CA ARG A 296 2.87 14.75 1.47
C ARG A 296 3.84 14.44 0.34
N TRP A 297 4.80 13.54 0.57
CA TRP A 297 5.73 13.10 -0.45
C TRP A 297 5.01 12.54 -1.67
N PHE A 298 4.06 11.61 -1.47
CA PHE A 298 3.28 11.03 -2.57
C PHE A 298 2.40 12.09 -3.26
N LEU A 299 1.79 12.98 -2.49
CA LEU A 299 0.98 14.08 -3.03
C LEU A 299 1.82 15.02 -3.90
N HIS A 300 3.05 15.36 -3.49
CA HIS A 300 3.97 16.13 -4.31
C HIS A 300 4.37 15.39 -5.60
N LYS A 301 4.61 14.07 -5.54
CA LYS A 301 4.90 13.28 -6.74
C LYS A 301 3.70 13.22 -7.70
N MET A 302 2.49 13.11 -7.19
CA MET A 302 1.26 13.20 -7.99
C MET A 302 1.11 14.60 -8.61
N LYS A 303 1.43 15.66 -7.86
CA LYS A 303 1.45 17.03 -8.37
C LYS A 303 2.43 17.20 -9.53
N ASN A 304 3.63 16.60 -9.47
CA ASN A 304 4.58 16.64 -10.59
C ASN A 304 3.96 16.12 -11.91
N ILE A 305 3.12 15.10 -11.82
CA ILE A 305 2.40 14.56 -12.98
C ILE A 305 1.37 15.58 -13.46
N THR A 306 0.53 16.12 -12.58
CA THR A 306 -0.49 17.12 -12.94
C THR A 306 0.12 18.39 -13.53
N ASP A 307 1.23 18.87 -12.98
CA ASP A 307 1.93 20.07 -13.47
C ASP A 307 2.52 19.83 -14.86
N HIS A 308 3.14 18.66 -15.09
CA HIS A 308 3.69 18.34 -16.40
C HIS A 308 2.60 18.13 -17.45
N LEU A 309 1.43 17.60 -17.06
CA LEU A 309 0.26 17.53 -17.93
C LEU A 309 -0.19 18.93 -18.36
N ALA A 310 -0.23 19.89 -17.44
CA ALA A 310 -0.57 21.28 -17.78
C ALA A 310 0.42 21.90 -18.78
N VAL A 311 1.71 21.55 -18.69
CA VAL A 311 2.72 21.95 -19.68
C VAL A 311 2.43 21.32 -21.04
N LEU A 312 2.10 20.03 -21.11
CA LEU A 312 1.78 19.36 -22.38
C LEU A 312 0.58 20.01 -23.09
N GLU A 313 -0.45 20.41 -22.35
CA GLU A 313 -1.65 21.07 -22.90
C GLU A 313 -1.38 22.48 -23.43
N THR A 314 -0.20 23.07 -23.21
CA THR A 314 0.17 24.35 -23.83
C THR A 314 0.61 24.21 -25.28
N TYR A 315 0.91 22.99 -25.73
CA TYR A 315 1.29 22.69 -27.11
C TYR A 315 0.05 22.26 -27.90
N GLN A 316 -0.29 23.00 -28.95
CA GLN A 316 -1.42 22.68 -29.87
C GLN A 316 -0.98 21.79 -31.05
N ASP A 317 0.33 21.65 -31.26
CA ASP A 317 0.92 20.82 -32.31
C ASP A 317 2.17 20.12 -31.77
N GLU A 318 2.24 18.80 -31.95
CA GLU A 318 3.38 17.96 -31.58
C GLU A 318 4.68 18.46 -32.22
N SER A 319 4.62 19.05 -33.41
CA SER A 319 5.79 19.57 -34.14
C SER A 319 6.49 20.72 -33.40
N THR A 320 5.76 21.43 -32.53
CA THR A 320 6.27 22.57 -31.75
C THR A 320 6.81 22.16 -30.38
N MET A 321 6.57 20.92 -29.95
CA MET A 321 6.96 20.44 -28.62
C MET A 321 8.47 20.12 -28.56
N PRO A 322 9.22 20.74 -27.63
CA PRO A 322 10.63 20.40 -27.45
C PRO A 322 10.82 18.94 -27.03
N ARG A 323 11.85 18.28 -27.59
CA ARG A 323 12.22 16.89 -27.24
C ARG A 323 12.40 16.68 -25.73
N SER A 324 12.90 17.70 -25.01
CA SER A 324 13.08 17.64 -23.55
C SER A 324 11.76 17.51 -22.80
N VAL A 325 10.71 18.20 -23.24
CA VAL A 325 9.36 18.14 -22.64
C VAL A 325 8.76 16.75 -22.83
N LEU A 326 8.85 16.21 -24.05
CA LEU A 326 8.40 14.85 -24.35
C LEU A 326 9.19 13.81 -23.55
N CYS A 327 10.52 13.92 -23.52
CA CYS A 327 11.37 13.02 -22.74
C CYS A 327 11.00 13.03 -21.25
N ARG A 328 10.76 14.22 -20.68
CA ARG A 328 10.31 14.35 -19.30
C ARG A 328 8.94 13.70 -19.07
N ALA A 329 7.99 13.85 -20.00
CA ALA A 329 6.71 13.18 -19.91
C ALA A 329 6.90 11.65 -19.86
N LYS A 330 7.74 11.08 -20.72
CA LYS A 330 8.03 9.63 -20.70
C LYS A 330 8.67 9.18 -19.39
N GLN A 331 9.62 9.96 -18.86
CA GLN A 331 10.26 9.69 -17.56
C GLN A 331 9.29 9.80 -16.36
N LEU A 332 8.22 10.58 -16.48
CA LEU A 332 7.12 10.66 -15.52
C LEU A 332 6.06 9.56 -15.74
N GLY A 333 6.27 8.67 -16.72
CA GLY A 333 5.40 7.54 -16.99
C GLY A 333 4.19 7.84 -17.87
N PHE A 334 4.12 8.99 -18.53
CA PHE A 334 3.01 9.31 -19.44
C PHE A 334 2.97 8.32 -20.62
N SER A 335 1.78 7.80 -20.91
CA SER A 335 1.55 7.02 -22.13
C SER A 335 1.45 7.92 -23.36
N ASP A 336 1.68 7.36 -24.54
CA ASP A 336 1.56 8.11 -25.79
C ASP A 336 0.11 8.60 -25.99
N LYS A 337 -0.87 7.79 -25.56
CA LYS A 337 -2.30 8.16 -25.56
C LYS A 337 -2.57 9.38 -24.67
N GLN A 338 -2.00 9.45 -23.46
CA GLN A 338 -2.16 10.64 -22.59
C GLN A 338 -1.55 11.89 -23.22
N ILE A 339 -0.37 11.76 -23.84
CA ILE A 339 0.33 12.88 -24.48
C ILE A 339 -0.49 13.39 -25.67
N ALA A 340 -0.94 12.48 -26.54
CA ALA A 340 -1.77 12.83 -27.69
C ALA A 340 -3.07 13.53 -27.24
N GLN A 341 -3.74 13.04 -26.19
CA GLN A 341 -4.94 13.66 -25.64
C GLN A 341 -4.70 15.06 -25.05
N ALA A 342 -3.49 15.32 -24.53
CA ALA A 342 -3.13 16.62 -23.99
C ALA A 342 -2.86 17.65 -25.10
N VAL A 343 -2.20 17.25 -26.18
CA VAL A 343 -1.75 18.13 -27.28
C VAL A 343 -2.85 18.40 -28.31
N GLN A 344 -3.79 17.46 -28.51
CA GLN A 344 -4.84 17.57 -29.54
C GLN A 344 -6.07 18.40 -29.11
N ARG A 345 -5.93 19.31 -28.12
CA ARG A 345 -7.04 20.14 -27.63
C ARG A 345 -7.12 21.50 -28.28
#